data_AF-A0A2M7D6X1-F1
#
_entry.id   AF-A0A2M7D6X1-F1
#
_cell.length_a   1.000
_cell.length_b   1.000
_cell.length_c   1.000
_cell.angle_alpha   90.00
_cell.angle_beta   90.00
_cell.angle_gamma   90.00
#
_symmetry.space_group_name_H-M   'P 1'
#
loop_
_entity.id
_entity.type
_entity.pdbx_description
1 polymer ?
#
loop_
_entity_poly.entity_id
_entity_poly.type
_entity_poly.pdbx_seq_one_letter_code
_entity_poly.pdbx_strand_id
1 'polypeptide(L)'
;MFSPFDFFAKKSASPQDAPSDSSDATFDLAAQAAGPSIKDLLAPPAMRINSNYMQIGSRLARTLFVFTYPRYLMTNWFSPILALDKEINISMFIHPIDTPWIMKQLQKKVAQVQAQMNEASEKGKVRDPML
;
A
#
# COMPACT_ATOMS: atom_id res chain seq x y z
N MET A 1 -27.88 36.29 -35.94
CA MET A 1 -29.06 36.01 -36.79
C MET A 1 -28.97 34.55 -37.20
N PHE A 2 -29.43 33.65 -36.34
CA PHE A 2 -30.75 32.95 -36.33
C PHE A 2 -30.74 31.61 -37.11
N SER A 3 -30.54 30.55 -36.32
CA SER A 3 -31.01 29.15 -36.34
C SER A 3 -31.17 28.31 -37.63
N PRO A 4 -30.57 27.09 -37.66
CA PRO A 4 -30.88 26.02 -38.59
C PRO A 4 -31.66 24.88 -37.89
N PHE A 5 -32.96 25.06 -37.67
CA PHE A 5 -33.86 24.02 -37.16
C PHE A 5 -34.97 23.72 -38.16
N ASP A 6 -35.20 22.41 -38.33
CA ASP A 6 -36.46 21.72 -38.60
C ASP A 6 -36.38 20.75 -39.77
N PHE A 7 -35.97 19.52 -39.43
CA PHE A 7 -36.19 18.36 -40.28
C PHE A 7 -36.93 17.30 -39.48
N PHE A 8 -38.24 17.30 -39.68
CA PHE A 8 -39.03 16.08 -39.87
C PHE A 8 -39.34 15.21 -38.62
N ALA A 9 -40.43 15.60 -37.97
CA ALA A 9 -41.57 14.76 -37.54
C ALA A 9 -41.34 13.26 -37.28
N LYS A 10 -41.88 12.77 -36.14
CA LYS A 10 -43.05 11.85 -36.09
C LYS A 10 -43.41 11.39 -34.64
N LYS A 11 -44.52 11.96 -34.15
CA LYS A 11 -45.75 11.30 -33.66
C LYS A 11 -45.78 10.47 -32.34
N SER A 12 -46.94 10.67 -31.67
CA SER A 12 -47.63 10.02 -30.53
C SER A 12 -47.02 10.26 -29.15
N ALA A 13 -47.54 11.21 -28.38
CA ALA A 13 -48.80 11.17 -27.62
C ALA A 13 -48.73 10.21 -26.43
N SER A 14 -48.53 10.79 -25.25
CA SER A 14 -48.73 10.19 -23.93
C SER A 14 -50.16 9.65 -23.79
N PRO A 15 -50.34 8.61 -22.98
CA PRO A 15 -51.07 8.84 -21.74
C PRO A 15 -50.19 8.61 -20.52
N GLN A 16 -50.25 9.61 -19.68
CA GLN A 16 -49.83 9.69 -18.30
C GLN A 16 -50.56 8.63 -17.46
N ASP A 17 -49.82 7.87 -16.66
CA ASP A 17 -50.23 7.40 -15.33
C ASP A 17 -48.97 6.95 -14.56
N ALA A 18 -48.56 7.78 -13.61
CA ALA A 18 -47.83 7.36 -12.41
C ALA A 18 -48.89 7.29 -11.29
N PRO A 19 -48.79 6.41 -10.27
CA PRO A 19 -47.66 6.45 -9.33
C PRO A 19 -47.21 5.13 -8.65
N SER A 20 -45.98 5.22 -8.11
CA SER A 20 -45.42 4.62 -6.87
C SER A 20 -45.20 3.10 -6.72
N ASP A 21 -43.90 2.79 -6.61
CA ASP A 21 -43.24 2.08 -5.50
C ASP A 21 -42.68 0.65 -5.68
N SER A 22 -41.37 0.60 -5.39
CA SER A 22 -40.57 -0.49 -4.83
C SER A 22 -40.15 -1.67 -5.73
N SER A 23 -38.92 -1.61 -6.24
CA SER A 23 -37.91 -2.68 -6.06
C SER A 23 -36.60 -2.37 -6.82
N ASP A 24 -35.80 -1.44 -6.31
CA ASP A 24 -34.37 -1.31 -6.67
C ASP A 24 -33.53 -2.40 -5.98
N ALA A 25 -33.88 -3.67 -6.20
CA ALA A 25 -33.18 -4.80 -5.61
C ALA A 25 -33.06 -5.98 -6.59
N THR A 26 -32.76 -5.70 -7.86
CA THR A 26 -32.14 -6.71 -8.73
C THR A 26 -30.62 -6.64 -8.54
N PHE A 27 -30.14 -7.18 -7.43
CA PHE A 27 -28.74 -7.60 -7.35
C PHE A 27 -28.55 -8.75 -8.34
N ASP A 28 -27.65 -8.54 -9.29
CA ASP A 28 -27.29 -9.41 -10.40
C ASP A 28 -27.17 -10.90 -10.02
N LEU A 29 -28.24 -11.67 -10.25
CA LEU A 29 -28.17 -13.14 -10.35
C LEU A 29 -27.38 -13.60 -11.58
N ALA A 30 -27.08 -12.72 -12.54
CA ALA A 30 -26.33 -13.04 -13.75
C ALA A 30 -24.83 -13.25 -13.52
N ALA A 31 -24.27 -12.76 -12.40
CA ALA A 31 -22.86 -12.95 -12.07
C ALA A 31 -22.53 -14.36 -11.56
N GLN A 32 -23.55 -15.17 -11.23
CA GLN A 32 -23.37 -16.47 -10.58
C GLN A 32 -23.24 -17.65 -11.58
N ALA A 33 -23.38 -17.39 -12.89
CA ALA A 33 -23.31 -18.40 -13.94
C ALA A 33 -21.91 -18.54 -14.59
N ALA A 34 -20.98 -17.63 -14.32
CA ALA A 34 -19.58 -17.79 -14.68
C ALA A 34 -18.87 -18.42 -13.47
N GLY A 35 -18.23 -19.58 -13.65
CA GLY A 35 -17.41 -20.22 -12.61
C GLY A 35 -16.41 -19.24 -11.98
N PRO A 36 -15.84 -19.56 -10.81
CA PRO A 36 -15.01 -18.64 -10.06
C PRO A 36 -13.93 -18.05 -10.97
N SER A 37 -13.95 -16.73 -11.12
CA SER A 37 -12.94 -16.03 -11.89
C SER A 37 -11.58 -16.36 -11.29
N ILE A 38 -10.52 -16.44 -12.09
CA ILE A 38 -9.14 -16.63 -11.60
C ILE A 38 -8.82 -15.63 -10.48
N LYS A 39 -9.40 -14.42 -10.55
CA LYS A 39 -9.28 -13.38 -9.51
C LYS A 39 -9.92 -13.78 -8.18
N ASP A 40 -11.02 -14.51 -8.20
CA ASP A 40 -11.74 -14.99 -7.01
C ASP A 40 -11.03 -16.19 -6.38
N LEU A 41 -10.40 -17.04 -7.21
CA LEU A 41 -9.57 -18.16 -6.74
C LEU A 41 -8.27 -17.68 -6.05
N LEU A 42 -7.72 -16.55 -6.51
CA LEU A 42 -6.51 -15.91 -5.94
C LEU A 42 -6.83 -14.98 -4.77
N ALA A 43 -8.10 -14.62 -4.57
CA ALA A 43 -8.50 -13.74 -3.49
C ALA A 43 -8.39 -14.50 -2.14
N PRO A 44 -7.66 -13.95 -1.15
CA PRO A 44 -7.60 -14.57 0.17
C PRO A 44 -9.01 -14.66 0.78
N PRO A 45 -9.42 -15.82 1.32
CA PRO A 45 -10.68 -15.93 2.03
C PRO A 45 -10.58 -15.06 3.29
N ALA A 46 -11.46 -14.07 3.43
CA ALA A 46 -11.53 -13.11 4.54
C ALA A 46 -10.48 -11.97 4.56
N MET A 47 -10.37 -11.22 3.47
CA MET A 47 -9.77 -9.88 3.49
C MET A 47 -10.80 -8.84 3.96
N ARG A 48 -10.47 -8.08 5.02
CA ARG A 48 -11.25 -6.92 5.49
C ARG A 48 -10.37 -5.69 5.48
N ILE A 49 -10.77 -4.67 4.73
CA ILE A 49 -10.07 -3.40 4.62
C ILE A 49 -10.82 -2.38 5.46
N ASN A 50 -10.21 -1.90 6.54
CA ASN A 50 -10.68 -0.76 7.31
C ASN A 50 -9.78 0.46 7.02
N SER A 51 -10.29 1.65 7.28
CA SER A 51 -9.54 2.90 7.06
C SER A 51 -8.20 2.95 7.81
N ASN A 52 -8.07 2.25 8.95
CA ASN A 52 -6.87 2.29 9.81
C ASN A 52 -6.07 0.97 9.81
N TYR A 53 -6.66 -0.14 9.35
CA TYR A 53 -5.96 -1.43 9.33
C TYR A 53 -6.57 -2.36 8.30
N MET A 54 -5.75 -3.26 7.76
CA MET A 54 -6.18 -4.34 6.89
C MET A 54 -6.06 -5.65 7.66
N GLN A 55 -7.11 -6.47 7.65
CA GLN A 55 -7.11 -7.80 8.23
C GLN A 55 -7.14 -8.83 7.10
N ILE A 56 -6.23 -9.80 7.15
CA ILE A 56 -6.18 -10.94 6.23
C ILE A 56 -6.24 -12.20 7.10
N GLY A 57 -7.40 -12.86 7.12
CA GLY A 57 -7.65 -13.99 8.02
C GLY A 57 -7.51 -13.57 9.49
N SER A 58 -6.48 -14.09 10.17
CA SER A 58 -6.13 -13.75 11.57
C SER A 58 -5.04 -12.69 11.72
N ARG A 59 -4.41 -12.24 10.62
CA ARG A 59 -3.31 -11.26 10.66
C ARG A 59 -3.84 -9.84 10.49
N LEU A 60 -3.31 -8.92 11.30
CA LEU A 60 -3.60 -7.48 11.25
C LEU A 60 -2.38 -6.75 10.67
N ALA A 61 -2.61 -5.92 9.65
CA ALA A 61 -1.59 -5.10 9.01
C ALA A 61 -1.98 -3.62 9.09
N ARG A 62 -0.98 -2.76 9.32
CA ARG A 62 -1.12 -1.30 9.30
C ARG A 62 0.13 -0.68 8.71
N THR A 63 -0.04 0.29 7.82
CA THR A 63 1.05 1.10 7.28
C THR A 63 1.08 2.44 8.00
N LEU A 64 2.25 2.82 8.51
CA LEU A 64 2.47 4.10 9.18
C LEU A 64 3.41 4.94 8.31
N PHE A 65 3.06 6.20 8.10
CA PHE A 65 3.89 7.17 7.37
C PHE A 65 4.35 8.26 8.33
N VAL A 66 5.66 8.46 8.42
CA VAL A 66 6.30 9.50 9.24
C VAL A 66 6.82 10.59 8.32
N PHE A 67 6.27 11.80 8.43
CA PHE A 67 6.61 12.92 7.54
C PHE A 67 7.73 13.82 8.08
N THR A 68 7.89 13.89 9.40
CA THR A 68 8.83 14.82 10.04
C THR A 68 9.79 14.07 10.96
N TYR A 69 11.08 14.19 10.65
CA TYR A 69 12.15 13.71 11.51
C TYR A 69 12.70 14.86 12.38
N PRO A 70 13.24 14.56 13.57
CA PRO A 70 13.95 15.55 14.38
C PRO A 70 15.10 16.22 13.61
N ARG A 71 15.36 17.50 13.89
CA ARG A 71 16.46 18.28 13.28
C ARG A 71 17.84 17.65 13.54
N TYR A 72 17.98 16.92 14.65
CA TYR A 72 19.20 16.21 15.02
C TYR A 72 18.84 14.76 15.38
N LEU A 73 19.51 13.81 14.74
CA LEU A 73 19.35 12.38 15.00
C LEU A 73 20.59 11.85 15.70
N MET A 74 20.39 11.17 16.83
CA MET A 74 21.46 10.45 17.52
C MET A 74 21.77 9.14 16.77
N THR A 75 23.00 8.65 16.91
CA THR A 75 23.32 7.27 16.52
C THR A 75 22.35 6.33 17.23
N ASN A 76 21.79 5.35 16.51
CA ASN A 76 20.84 4.36 17.04
C ASN A 76 19.41 4.87 17.29
N TRP A 77 19.01 6.03 16.77
CA TRP A 77 17.64 6.57 16.94
C TRP A 77 16.51 5.61 16.51
N PHE A 78 16.79 4.72 15.55
CA PHE A 78 15.81 3.80 14.97
C PHE A 78 15.81 2.40 15.59
N SER A 79 16.75 2.12 16.50
CA SER A 79 16.92 0.79 17.10
C SER A 79 15.68 0.24 17.82
N PRO A 80 14.86 1.03 18.55
CA PRO A 80 13.67 0.50 19.21
C PRO A 80 12.66 -0.14 18.24
N ILE A 81 12.62 0.34 16.99
CA ILE A 81 11.71 -0.15 15.97
C ILE A 81 12.28 -1.41 15.30
N LEU A 82 13.61 -1.46 15.11
CA LEU A 82 14.30 -2.64 14.58
C LEU A 82 14.32 -3.82 15.56
N ALA A 83 14.33 -3.55 16.86
CA ALA A 83 14.36 -4.57 17.91
C ALA A 83 12.98 -5.14 18.25
N LEU A 84 11.92 -4.77 17.52
CA LEU A 84 10.60 -5.31 17.76
C LEU A 84 10.53 -6.77 17.32
N ASP A 85 10.02 -7.65 18.18
CA ASP A 85 9.81 -9.08 17.90
C ASP A 85 8.57 -9.32 17.01
N LYS A 86 8.51 -8.63 15.87
CA LYS A 86 7.45 -8.76 14.86
C LYS A 86 8.04 -8.57 13.47
N GLU A 87 7.41 -9.19 12.48
CA GLU A 87 7.74 -8.96 11.08
C GLU A 87 7.33 -7.53 10.68
N ILE A 88 8.32 -6.68 10.38
CA ILE A 88 8.11 -5.29 9.92
C ILE A 88 8.79 -5.11 8.56
N ASN A 89 8.07 -4.47 7.64
CA ASN A 89 8.64 -3.97 6.39
C ASN A 89 8.89 -2.46 6.51
N ILE A 90 10.12 -2.02 6.25
CA ILE A 90 10.55 -0.63 6.44
C ILE A 90 11.09 -0.10 5.11
N SER A 91 10.56 1.04 4.66
CA SER A 91 11.05 1.76 3.50
C SER A 91 11.42 3.18 3.92
N MET A 92 12.67 3.59 3.66
CA MET A 92 13.18 4.91 4.00
C MET A 92 13.64 5.64 2.73
N PHE A 93 13.21 6.89 2.59
CA PHE A 93 13.64 7.77 1.51
C PHE A 93 14.49 8.88 2.12
N ILE A 94 15.80 8.83 1.88
CA ILE A 94 16.76 9.78 2.43
C ILE A 94 17.27 10.67 1.29
N HIS A 95 17.04 11.98 1.42
CA HIS A 95 17.60 12.98 0.52
C HIS A 95 18.86 13.56 1.18
N PRO A 96 20.07 13.22 0.70
CA PRO A 96 21.28 13.73 1.30
C PRO A 96 21.40 15.23 1.07
N ILE A 97 21.81 15.96 2.10
CA ILE A 97 22.32 17.32 1.98
C ILE A 97 23.84 17.27 1.94
N ASP A 98 24.47 18.06 1.07
CA ASP A 98 25.92 18.06 0.92
C ASP A 98 26.60 18.72 2.12
N THR A 99 26.93 17.89 3.11
CA THR A 99 27.87 18.23 4.18
C THR A 99 29.09 17.32 4.03
N PRO A 100 30.22 17.82 3.48
CA PRO A 100 31.39 16.99 3.12
C PRO A 100 31.93 16.14 4.27
N TRP A 101 31.78 16.62 5.50
CA TRP A 101 32.19 15.93 6.71
C TRP A 101 31.32 14.69 7.03
N ILE A 102 29.99 14.81 6.88
CA ILE A 102 29.04 13.72 7.16
C ILE A 102 29.22 12.59 6.13
N MET A 103 29.47 12.92 4.87
CA MET A 103 29.71 11.94 3.82
C MET A 103 30.94 11.07 4.12
N LYS A 104 32.05 11.69 4.54
CA LYS A 104 33.25 10.95 4.96
C LYS A 104 32.98 10.05 6.17
N GLN A 105 32.18 10.52 7.13
CA GLN A 105 31.84 9.74 8.32
C GLN A 105 30.93 8.54 7.99
N LEU A 106 29.93 8.74 7.13
CA LEU A 106 29.05 7.68 6.65
C LEU A 106 29.83 6.63 5.84
N GLN A 107 30.67 7.05 4.90
CA GLN A 107 31.53 6.15 4.13
C GLN A 107 32.42 5.30 5.04
N LYS A 108 33.02 5.91 6.07
CA LYS A 108 33.83 5.18 7.06
C LYS A 108 33.00 4.16 7.83
N LYS A 109 31.75 4.49 8.21
CA LYS A 109 30.85 3.57 8.92
C LYS A 109 30.37 2.41 8.05
N VAL A 110 30.03 2.68 6.78
CA VAL A 110 29.67 1.63 5.82
C VAL A 110 30.85 0.68 5.60
N ALA A 111 32.06 1.22 5.39
CA ALA A 111 33.26 0.42 5.25
C ALA A 111 33.55 -0.43 6.49
N GLN A 112 33.34 0.14 7.70
CA GLN A 112 33.50 -0.60 8.95
C GLN A 112 32.50 -1.77 9.06
N VAL A 113 31.23 -1.55 8.73
CA VAL A 113 30.20 -2.60 8.77
C VAL A 113 30.47 -3.67 7.71
N GLN A 114 30.83 -3.28 6.49
CA GLN A 114 31.19 -4.22 5.43
C GLN A 114 32.43 -5.05 5.79
N ALA A 115 33.45 -4.43 6.39
CA ALA A 115 34.63 -5.15 6.87
C ALA A 115 34.27 -6.16 7.96
N GLN A 116 33.38 -5.80 8.89
CA GLN A 116 32.87 -6.72 9.92
C GLN A 116 32.07 -7.88 9.31
N MET A 117 31.23 -7.60 8.31
CA MET A 117 30.49 -8.64 7.57
C MET A 117 31.44 -9.58 6.82
N ASN A 118 32.47 -9.04 6.16
CA ASN A 118 33.47 -9.81 5.44
C ASN A 118 34.28 -10.69 6.41
N GLU A 119 34.79 -10.12 7.50
CA GLU A 119 35.54 -10.87 8.52
C GLU A 119 34.68 -11.97 9.17
N ALA A 120 33.40 -11.71 9.41
CA ALA A 120 32.46 -12.72 9.89
C ALA A 120 32.25 -13.84 8.86
N SER A 121 32.20 -13.50 7.56
CA SER A 121 32.07 -14.48 6.48
C SER A 121 33.32 -15.32 6.26
N GLU A 122 34.52 -14.72 6.36
CA GLU A 122 35.82 -15.39 6.22
C GLU A 122 36.08 -16.37 7.36
N LYS A 123 35.63 -16.05 8.58
CA LYS A 123 35.73 -16.93 9.75
C LYS A 123 34.75 -18.12 9.71
N GLY A 124 34.00 -18.32 8.62
CA GLY A 124 33.04 -19.41 8.50
C GLY A 124 31.84 -19.30 9.44
N LYS A 125 31.65 -18.16 10.11
CA LYS A 125 30.39 -17.85 10.81
C LYS A 125 29.36 -17.47 9.74
N VAL A 126 28.80 -18.50 9.13
CA VAL A 126 27.68 -18.37 8.20
C VAL A 126 26.48 -17.84 8.99
N ARG A 127 26.18 -16.55 8.80
CA ARG A 127 24.85 -15.96 9.00
C ARG A 127 24.23 -16.35 10.35
N ASP A 128 24.87 -15.97 11.45
CA ASP A 128 24.13 -15.88 12.71
C ASP A 128 23.37 -14.54 12.69
N PRO A 129 22.04 -14.54 12.53
CA PRO A 129 21.26 -13.34 12.20
C PRO A 129 21.07 -12.38 13.38
N MET A 130 21.73 -12.62 14.51
CA MET A 130 21.68 -11.75 15.69
C MET A 130 23.04 -11.12 15.95
N LEU A 131 23.17 -9.85 15.59
CA LEU A 131 23.41 -8.73 16.52
C LEU A 131 23.43 -7.39 15.75
#